data_AF-A0A9N9FW60-F1
#
_entry.id   AF-A0A9N9FW60-F1
#
_cell.length_a   1.000
_cell.length_b   1.000
_cell.length_c   1.000
_cell.angle_alpha   90.00
_cell.angle_beta   90.00
_cell.angle_gamma   90.00
#
_symmetry.space_group_name_H-M   'P 1'
#
loop_
_entity.id
_entity.type
_entity.pdbx_description
1 polymer ?
#
loop_
_entity_poly.entity_id
_entity_poly.type
_entity_poly.pdbx_seq_one_letter_code
_entity_poly.pdbx_strand_id
1 'polypeptide(L)'
;MSSNTEDQVIKKILKKTCSTVQNSTWLYCGNNLGWAAKKRTVCCKIEYINAIPHFRIKYGSNFQHVISLTQSTSNATLKYEQILNPETKAIISESLLFGLQLDSVRKVRKLRKRENLIKLALNCTPLMLEKYAKKIATKVQSNFKKDVKKIYYKSDQIVLKNIEFSVNENDYFQVNFGSEDEANKAHQL
;
A
#
# COMPACT_ATOMS: atom_id res chain seq x y z
N MET A 1 39.46 -8.91 -11.53
CA MET A 1 38.49 -9.22 -10.45
C MET A 1 38.13 -7.90 -9.77
N SER A 2 37.36 -7.03 -10.42
CA SER A 2 35.88 -6.92 -10.37
C SER A 2 35.32 -6.63 -8.97
N SER A 3 35.51 -5.40 -8.49
CA SER A 3 34.87 -4.86 -7.28
C SER A 3 34.32 -3.44 -7.54
N ASN A 4 33.68 -3.21 -8.70
CA ASN A 4 33.26 -1.86 -9.12
C ASN A 4 31.77 -1.74 -9.50
N THR A 5 30.94 -2.71 -9.08
CA THR A 5 29.54 -2.78 -9.49
C THR A 5 28.56 -2.45 -8.36
N GLU A 6 28.88 -2.74 -7.10
CA GLU A 6 27.99 -2.45 -5.96
C GLU A 6 27.98 -0.97 -5.57
N ASP A 7 29.14 -0.30 -5.63
CA ASP A 7 29.27 1.12 -5.27
C ASP A 7 28.57 2.06 -6.27
N GLN A 8 28.47 1.67 -7.54
CA GLN A 8 27.71 2.44 -8.54
C GLN A 8 26.20 2.22 -8.40
N VAL A 9 25.76 1.06 -7.92
CA VAL A 9 24.35 0.78 -7.64
C VAL A 9 23.87 1.59 -6.43
N ILE A 10 24.70 1.72 -5.39
CA ILE A 10 24.37 2.51 -4.19
C ILE A 10 24.25 4.00 -4.51
N LYS A 11 25.13 4.57 -5.36
CA LYS A 11 25.04 5.98 -5.79
C LYS A 11 23.82 6.27 -6.67
N LYS A 12 23.29 5.27 -7.39
CA LYS A 12 22.06 5.41 -8.21
C LYS A 12 20.77 5.28 -7.38
N ILE A 13 20.84 4.77 -6.16
CA ILE A 13 19.69 4.54 -5.26
C ILE A 13 19.32 5.78 -4.42
N LEU A 14 20.18 6.81 -4.36
CA LEU A 14 19.92 8.05 -3.60
C LEU A 14 18.81 8.98 -4.18
N LYS A 15 18.00 8.51 -5.15
CA LYS A 15 16.84 9.24 -5.67
C LYS A 15 15.51 8.45 -5.66
N LYS A 16 15.41 7.36 -4.91
CA LYS A 16 14.12 6.66 -4.75
C LYS A 16 13.73 6.56 -3.29
N THR A 17 12.78 7.41 -2.90
CA THR A 17 11.81 7.11 -1.85
C THR A 17 11.21 5.73 -2.13
N CYS A 18 11.76 4.68 -1.51
CA CYS A 18 11.35 3.32 -1.76
C CYS A 18 10.47 2.84 -0.62
N SER A 19 9.16 2.86 -0.86
CA SER A 19 8.16 2.20 -0.04
C SER A 19 7.77 0.87 -0.69
N THR A 20 8.30 -0.23 -0.16
CA THR A 20 7.78 -1.57 -0.39
C THR A 20 7.69 -2.25 0.96
N VAL A 21 6.46 -2.47 1.43
CA VAL A 21 6.19 -3.28 2.61
C VAL A 21 5.49 -4.52 2.07
N GLN A 22 6.19 -5.64 2.02
CA GLN A 22 5.61 -6.99 1.95
C GLN A 22 5.97 -7.72 3.24
N ASN A 23 5.30 -8.85 3.46
CA ASN A 23 5.22 -9.60 4.73
C ASN A 23 6.52 -9.58 5.53
N SER A 24 6.41 -9.08 6.77
CA SER A 24 7.51 -8.80 7.71
C SER A 24 8.67 -7.99 7.13
N THR A 25 8.60 -6.65 7.27
CA THR A 25 9.73 -5.69 7.39
C THR A 25 9.96 -4.74 6.18
N TRP A 26 10.58 -3.60 6.51
CA TRP A 26 11.31 -2.60 5.70
C TRP A 26 10.58 -1.26 5.50
N LEU A 27 10.88 -0.30 6.39
CA LEU A 27 10.88 1.12 6.07
C LEU A 27 12.35 1.52 5.91
N TYR A 28 12.75 1.97 4.72
CA TYR A 28 14.02 2.66 4.49
C TYR A 28 13.71 4.16 4.45
N CYS A 29 14.02 4.87 5.53
CA CYS A 29 13.93 6.33 5.56
C CYS A 29 15.35 6.90 5.58
N GLY A 30 15.89 7.16 4.38
CA GLY A 30 17.08 7.98 4.19
C GLY A 30 16.72 9.44 4.40
N ASN A 31 16.68 9.90 5.64
CA ASN A 31 16.37 11.29 5.95
C ASN A 31 17.69 12.06 6.09
N ASN A 32 17.83 13.14 5.32
CA ASN A 32 18.90 14.11 5.48
C ASN A 32 18.51 15.07 6.62
N LEU A 33 19.09 14.90 7.80
CA LEU A 33 18.92 15.85 8.90
C LEU A 33 20.05 16.89 8.86
N GLY A 34 19.70 18.19 8.82
CA GLY A 34 20.64 19.30 9.01
C GLY A 34 20.47 20.50 8.06
N TRP A 35 20.93 21.68 8.48
CA TRP A 35 21.09 22.86 7.62
C TRP A 35 22.25 22.62 6.63
N ALA A 36 22.22 23.31 5.48
CA ALA A 36 23.01 23.10 4.26
C ALA A 36 24.48 22.65 4.40
N ALA A 37 25.19 22.98 5.48
CA ALA A 37 26.59 22.61 5.72
C ALA A 37 26.83 21.31 6.52
N LYS A 38 25.81 20.72 7.19
CA LYS A 38 25.97 19.51 8.04
C LYS A 38 24.81 18.52 7.85
N LYS A 39 24.49 18.17 6.60
CA LYS A 39 23.49 17.14 6.32
C LYS A 39 24.04 15.77 6.72
N ARG A 40 23.32 15.06 7.58
CA ARG A 40 23.61 13.68 7.98
C ARG A 40 22.53 12.77 7.42
N THR A 41 22.96 11.70 6.77
CA THR A 41 22.06 10.65 6.31
C THR A 41 22.02 9.54 7.35
N VAL A 42 20.81 9.14 7.73
CA VAL A 42 20.57 8.01 8.62
C VAL A 42 19.67 6.98 7.94
N CYS A 43 19.81 5.72 8.31
CA CYS A 43 18.92 4.65 7.88
C CYS A 43 18.17 4.12 9.10
N CYS A 44 16.89 4.48 9.20
CA CYS A 44 15.99 3.97 10.22
C CYS A 44 15.23 2.76 9.70
N LYS A 45 15.10 1.71 10.52
CA LYS A 45 14.38 0.48 10.20
C LYS A 45 13.58 0.01 11.41
N ILE A 46 12.37 -0.50 11.14
CA ILE A 46 11.52 -1.17 12.15
C ILE A 46 11.34 -2.61 11.68
N GLU A 47 11.84 -3.55 12.48
CA GLU A 47 11.71 -5.01 12.29
C GLU A 47 10.71 -5.55 13.30
N TYR A 48 9.88 -6.52 12.93
CA TYR A 48 9.02 -7.21 13.89
C TYR A 48 9.49 -8.65 14.02
N ILE A 49 10.04 -8.99 15.19
CA ILE A 49 10.49 -10.35 15.52
C ILE A 49 9.51 -10.88 16.56
N ASN A 50 8.77 -11.95 16.24
CA ASN A 50 7.74 -12.52 17.13
C ASN A 50 6.74 -11.47 17.64
N ALA A 51 6.24 -10.62 16.74
CA ALA A 51 5.37 -9.47 17.02
C ALA A 51 5.98 -8.34 17.88
N ILE A 52 7.24 -8.46 18.31
CA ILE A 52 7.96 -7.43 19.06
C ILE A 52 8.67 -6.50 18.07
N PRO A 53 8.47 -5.16 18.15
CA PRO A 53 9.16 -4.22 17.29
C PRO A 53 10.62 -4.00 17.74
N HIS A 54 11.54 -4.15 16.80
CA HIS A 54 12.96 -3.81 16.91
C HIS A 54 13.25 -2.57 16.07
N PHE A 55 13.60 -1.49 16.76
CA PHE A 55 13.95 -0.21 16.18
C PHE A 55 15.45 -0.15 15.95
N ARG A 56 15.86 0.07 14.69
CA ARG A 56 17.26 0.17 14.30
C ARG A 56 17.54 1.51 13.64
N ILE A 57 18.59 2.18 14.08
CA ILE A 57 19.10 3.42 13.48
C ILE A 57 20.54 3.17 13.08
N LYS A 58 20.83 3.25 11.78
CA LYS A 58 22.20 3.18 11.28
C LYS A 58 22.69 4.56 10.83
N TYR A 59 23.93 4.90 11.15
CA TYR A 59 24.50 6.23 10.90
C TYR A 59 26.04 6.16 10.76
N GLY A 60 26.65 7.28 10.37
CA GLY A 60 28.08 7.37 10.07
C GLY A 60 28.41 6.98 8.63
N SER A 61 29.69 7.07 8.27
CA SER A 61 30.19 6.68 6.94
C SER A 61 29.77 5.24 6.63
N ASN A 62 29.10 5.02 5.50
CA ASN A 62 28.57 3.72 5.07
C ASN A 62 27.73 2.98 6.14
N PHE A 63 27.05 3.72 7.03
CA PHE A 63 26.20 3.13 8.08
C PHE A 63 26.94 2.21 9.06
N GLN A 64 28.22 2.50 9.33
CA GLN A 64 29.08 1.71 10.22
C GLN A 64 28.57 1.61 11.67
N HIS A 65 27.82 2.60 12.15
CA HIS A 65 27.28 2.60 13.51
C HIS A 65 25.81 2.21 13.51
N VAL A 66 25.41 1.38 14.49
CA VAL A 66 24.04 0.86 14.61
C VAL A 66 23.55 0.97 16.05
N ILE A 67 22.39 1.59 16.24
CA ILE A 67 21.63 1.57 17.49
C ILE A 67 20.47 0.61 17.29
N SER A 68 20.30 -0.36 18.19
CA SER A 68 19.19 -1.31 18.17
C SER A 68 18.48 -1.31 19.53
N LEU A 69 17.16 -1.16 19.52
CA LEU A 69 16.32 -1.12 20.72
C LEU A 69 14.99 -1.83 20.47
N THR A 70 14.45 -2.47 21.52
CA THR A 70 13.18 -3.20 21.49
C THR A 70 12.03 -2.47 22.19
N GLN A 71 12.34 -1.43 22.97
CA GLN A 71 11.36 -0.77 23.83
C GLN A 71 10.44 0.19 23.06
N SER A 72 11.00 1.16 22.33
CA SER A 72 10.22 2.18 21.61
C SER A 72 11.05 2.96 20.59
N THR A 73 10.37 3.65 19.67
CA THR A 73 10.97 4.66 18.77
C THR A 73 11.58 5.81 19.54
N SER A 74 10.95 6.23 20.64
CA SER A 74 11.39 7.36 21.45
C SER A 74 12.73 7.06 22.12
N ASN A 75 12.89 5.86 22.69
CA ASN A 75 14.15 5.44 23.31
C ASN A 75 15.27 5.34 22.27
N ALA A 76 14.96 4.90 21.05
CA ALA A 76 15.94 4.83 19.97
C ALA A 76 16.38 6.21 19.50
N THR A 77 15.43 7.13 19.41
CA THR A 77 15.67 8.52 19.03
C THR A 77 16.50 9.25 20.10
N LEU A 78 16.15 9.09 21.38
CA LEU A 78 16.91 9.66 22.50
C LEU A 78 18.35 9.15 22.56
N LYS A 79 18.58 7.83 22.41
CA LYS A 79 19.95 7.30 22.35
C LYS A 79 20.73 7.87 21.18
N TYR A 80 20.09 8.02 20.02
CA TYR A 80 20.73 8.61 18.86
C TYR A 80 21.08 10.08 19.09
N GLU A 81 20.18 10.86 19.69
CA GLU A 81 20.41 12.27 20.06
C GLU A 81 21.58 12.43 21.04
N GLN A 82 21.62 11.63 22.10
CA GLN A 82 22.69 11.64 23.09
C GLN A 82 24.06 11.40 22.46
N ILE A 83 24.13 10.50 21.46
CA ILE A 83 25.38 10.26 20.72
C ILE A 83 25.67 11.42 19.77
N LEU A 84 24.64 12.00 19.16
CA LEU A 84 24.78 13.06 18.16
C LEU A 84 25.33 14.35 18.76
N ASN A 85 24.76 14.76 19.90
CA ASN A 85 25.05 16.01 20.59
C ASN A 85 24.86 15.83 22.11
N PRO A 86 25.83 15.23 22.82
CA PRO A 86 25.70 14.94 24.25
C PRO A 86 25.50 16.18 25.12
N GLU A 87 25.94 17.36 24.64
CA GLU A 87 25.89 18.63 25.37
C GLU A 87 24.61 19.44 25.15
N THR A 88 23.79 19.09 24.15
CA THR A 88 22.59 19.88 23.80
C THR A 88 21.31 19.13 24.15
N LYS A 89 20.31 19.85 24.66
CA LYS A 89 18.95 19.36 24.89
C LYS A 89 18.10 19.33 23.60
N ALA A 90 18.73 19.30 22.43
CA ALA A 90 18.02 19.35 21.16
C ALA A 90 17.30 18.04 20.89
N ILE A 91 15.98 18.08 20.79
CA ILE A 91 15.13 16.90 20.57
C ILE A 91 14.80 16.79 19.08
N ILE A 92 15.19 15.66 18.49
CA ILE A 92 14.77 15.21 17.17
C ILE A 92 13.38 14.58 17.32
N SER A 93 12.43 15.00 16.50
CA SER A 93 11.14 14.33 16.48
C SER A 93 11.31 12.87 16.03
N GLU A 94 10.89 11.92 16.87
CA GLU A 94 10.91 10.48 16.55
C GLU A 94 10.18 10.18 15.23
N SER A 95 9.07 10.86 15.01
CA SER A 95 8.22 10.69 13.83
C SER A 95 8.88 11.21 12.56
N LEU A 96 9.73 12.23 12.70
CA LEU A 96 10.57 12.76 11.63
C LEU A 96 11.76 11.84 11.37
N LEU A 97 12.43 11.36 12.42
CA LEU A 97 13.59 10.48 12.30
C LEU A 97 13.23 9.19 11.55
N PHE A 98 12.13 8.53 11.96
CA PHE A 98 11.64 7.32 11.32
C PHE A 98 10.77 7.58 10.07
N GLY A 99 10.58 8.83 9.65
CA GLY A 99 9.78 9.19 8.48
C GLY A 99 8.32 8.72 8.56
N LEU A 100 7.78 8.54 9.77
CA LEU A 100 6.43 8.01 10.00
C LEU A 100 5.34 8.97 9.51
N GLN A 101 5.66 10.25 9.40
CA GLN A 101 4.78 11.31 8.91
C GLN A 101 4.76 11.42 7.38
N LEU A 102 5.64 10.71 6.66
CA LEU A 102 5.71 10.82 5.19
C LEU A 102 4.40 10.34 4.54
N ASP A 103 3.92 11.11 3.57
CA ASP A 103 2.65 10.82 2.87
C ASP A 103 2.68 9.47 2.16
N SER A 104 3.84 9.05 1.63
CA SER A 104 4.02 7.72 1.03
C SER A 104 3.75 6.61 2.06
N VAL A 105 4.31 6.73 3.26
CA VAL A 105 4.10 5.78 4.37
C VAL A 105 2.65 5.78 4.82
N ARG A 106 2.02 6.97 4.90
CA ARG A 106 0.60 7.11 5.26
C ARG A 106 -0.31 6.45 4.22
N LYS A 107 -0.03 6.62 2.92
CA LYS A 107 -0.79 6.00 1.81
C LYS A 107 -0.71 4.47 1.89
N VAL A 108 0.47 3.90 2.05
CA VAL A 108 0.66 2.44 2.18
C VAL A 108 -0.09 1.89 3.40
N ARG A 109 -0.02 2.56 4.55
CA ARG A 109 -0.78 2.16 5.76
C ARG A 109 -2.29 2.17 5.52
N LYS A 110 -2.82 3.17 4.81
CA LYS A 110 -4.25 3.25 4.48
C LYS A 110 -4.67 2.14 3.51
N LEU A 111 -3.85 1.81 2.52
CA LEU A 111 -4.12 0.71 1.59
C LEU A 111 -4.17 -0.64 2.33
N ARG A 112 -3.18 -0.94 3.17
CA ARG A 112 -3.17 -2.16 3.99
C ARG A 112 -4.34 -2.25 4.97
N LYS A 113 -4.71 -1.15 5.61
CA LYS A 113 -5.92 -1.13 6.45
C LYS A 113 -7.17 -1.47 5.64
N ARG A 114 -7.25 -1.06 4.37
CA ARG A 114 -8.35 -1.45 3.48
C ARG A 114 -8.26 -2.90 3.04
N GLU A 115 -7.08 -3.41 2.70
CA GLU A 115 -6.86 -4.83 2.40
C GLU A 115 -7.28 -5.72 3.57
N ASN A 116 -6.93 -5.36 4.80
CA ASN A 116 -7.34 -6.08 6.01
C ASN A 116 -8.86 -6.02 6.27
N LEU A 117 -9.58 -5.06 5.68
CA LEU A 117 -11.04 -4.96 5.75
C LEU A 117 -11.75 -5.71 4.62
N ILE A 118 -11.03 -6.03 3.55
CA ILE A 118 -11.56 -6.81 2.43
C ILE A 118 -11.34 -8.28 2.77
N LYS A 119 -12.44 -8.98 3.11
CA LYS A 119 -12.38 -10.43 3.25
C LYS A 119 -11.94 -11.04 1.92
N LEU A 120 -10.96 -11.94 1.98
CA LEU A 120 -10.57 -12.77 0.85
C LEU A 120 -11.80 -13.53 0.33
N ALA A 121 -11.93 -13.74 -0.97
CA ALA A 121 -13.08 -14.43 -1.56
C ALA A 121 -13.31 -15.82 -0.92
N LEU A 122 -12.22 -16.55 -0.64
CA LEU A 122 -12.24 -17.85 0.06
C LEU A 122 -12.89 -17.80 1.45
N ASN A 123 -12.92 -16.63 2.10
CA ASN A 123 -13.48 -16.42 3.43
C ASN A 123 -14.85 -15.71 3.39
N CYS A 124 -15.42 -15.52 2.20
CA CYS A 124 -16.74 -14.96 2.01
C CYS A 124 -17.77 -16.07 1.86
N THR A 125 -18.95 -15.87 2.44
CA THR A 125 -20.08 -16.74 2.13
C THR A 125 -20.58 -16.45 0.70
N PRO A 126 -21.19 -17.42 0.00
CA PRO A 126 -21.74 -17.22 -1.34
C PRO A 126 -22.65 -15.98 -1.43
N LEU A 127 -23.48 -15.74 -0.41
CA LEU A 127 -24.34 -14.56 -0.31
C LEU A 127 -23.56 -13.23 -0.28
N MET A 128 -22.40 -13.20 0.38
CA MET A 128 -21.54 -12.01 0.37
C MET A 128 -20.94 -11.76 -1.01
N LEU A 129 -20.49 -12.83 -1.68
CA LEU A 129 -19.95 -12.74 -3.02
C LEU A 129 -21.00 -12.27 -4.02
N GLU A 130 -22.23 -12.77 -3.93
CA GLU A 130 -23.36 -12.33 -4.74
C GLU A 130 -23.67 -10.83 -4.51
N LYS A 131 -23.65 -10.36 -3.26
CA LYS A 131 -23.80 -8.92 -2.94
C LYS A 131 -22.69 -8.08 -3.54
N TYR A 132 -21.45 -8.55 -3.50
CA TYR A 132 -20.34 -7.87 -4.16
C TYR A 132 -20.51 -7.85 -5.67
N ALA A 133 -20.96 -8.95 -6.26
CA ALA A 133 -21.19 -9.03 -7.69
C ALA A 133 -22.25 -8.04 -8.15
N LYS A 134 -23.40 -7.98 -7.46
CA LYS A 134 -24.45 -6.98 -7.68
C LYS A 134 -23.93 -5.54 -7.51
N LYS A 135 -23.06 -5.30 -6.55
CA LYS A 135 -22.46 -3.97 -6.33
C LYS A 135 -21.52 -3.54 -7.46
N ILE A 136 -20.76 -4.47 -8.03
CA ILE A 136 -19.93 -4.21 -9.22
C ILE A 136 -20.85 -3.94 -10.41
N ALA A 137 -21.84 -4.82 -10.61
CA ALA A 137 -22.73 -4.76 -11.76
C ALA A 137 -23.55 -3.46 -11.80
N THR A 138 -24.08 -2.99 -10.66
CA THR A 138 -24.77 -1.70 -10.55
C THR A 138 -23.86 -0.52 -10.92
N LYS A 139 -22.59 -0.57 -10.53
CA LYS A 139 -21.62 0.49 -10.88
C LYS A 139 -21.31 0.50 -12.37
N VAL A 140 -21.10 -0.67 -12.97
CA VAL A 140 -20.90 -0.79 -14.43
C VAL A 140 -22.14 -0.31 -15.18
N GLN A 141 -23.35 -0.73 -14.77
CA GLN A 141 -24.60 -0.29 -15.38
C GLN A 141 -24.75 1.25 -15.33
N SER A 142 -24.38 1.87 -14.20
CA SER A 142 -24.43 3.33 -14.05
C SER A 142 -23.48 4.06 -14.98
N ASN A 143 -22.29 3.50 -15.23
CA ASN A 143 -21.30 4.07 -16.14
C ASN A 143 -21.73 3.87 -17.59
N PHE A 144 -22.19 2.66 -17.94
CA PHE A 144 -22.73 2.34 -19.26
C PHE A 144 -23.82 3.33 -19.67
N LYS A 145 -24.83 3.57 -18.81
CA LYS A 145 -25.91 4.54 -19.08
C LYS A 145 -25.41 5.96 -19.31
N LYS A 146 -24.29 6.36 -18.68
CA LYS A 146 -23.70 7.69 -18.87
C LYS A 146 -22.97 7.81 -20.20
N ASP A 147 -22.24 6.77 -20.59
CA ASP A 147 -21.40 6.81 -21.79
C ASP A 147 -22.19 6.54 -23.07
N VAL A 148 -23.24 5.71 -23.01
CA VAL A 148 -24.16 5.51 -24.14
C VAL A 148 -24.74 6.83 -24.64
N LYS A 149 -25.14 7.73 -23.73
CA LYS A 149 -25.70 9.05 -24.07
C LYS A 149 -24.73 9.99 -24.78
N LYS A 150 -23.42 9.71 -24.70
CA LYS A 150 -22.36 10.52 -25.33
C LYS A 150 -21.95 9.99 -26.70
N ILE A 151 -22.14 8.69 -26.93
CA ILE A 151 -21.59 7.98 -28.10
C ILE A 151 -22.70 7.73 -29.13
N TYR A 152 -23.87 7.28 -28.67
CA TYR A 152 -24.97 6.89 -29.54
C TYR A 152 -26.03 7.98 -29.66
N TYR A 153 -26.79 7.94 -30.76
CA TYR A 153 -27.89 8.85 -30.97
C TYR A 153 -29.06 8.51 -30.05
N LYS A 154 -29.88 9.50 -29.68
CA LYS A 154 -30.94 9.33 -28.67
C LYS A 154 -32.03 8.32 -29.09
N SER A 155 -32.22 8.11 -30.39
CA SER A 155 -33.19 7.15 -30.93
C SER A 155 -32.66 5.72 -30.97
N ASP A 156 -31.36 5.52 -30.80
CA ASP A 156 -30.78 4.18 -30.81
C ASP A 156 -31.08 3.47 -29.48
N GLN A 157 -31.57 2.23 -29.55
CA GLN A 157 -31.90 1.44 -28.37
C GLN A 157 -30.68 0.62 -27.90
N ILE A 158 -29.85 1.22 -27.06
CA ILE A 158 -28.67 0.56 -26.50
C ILE A 158 -28.98 0.05 -25.10
N VAL A 159 -28.87 -1.26 -24.91
CA VAL A 159 -29.18 -1.94 -23.65
C VAL A 159 -28.00 -2.82 -23.24
N LEU A 160 -27.59 -2.71 -21.98
CA LEU A 160 -26.65 -3.64 -21.36
C LEU A 160 -27.42 -4.89 -20.94
N LYS A 161 -27.14 -6.04 -21.56
CA LYS A 161 -27.88 -7.28 -21.31
C LYS A 161 -27.45 -8.00 -20.03
N ASN A 162 -26.16 -8.22 -19.86
CA ASN A 162 -25.61 -8.88 -18.68
C ASN A 162 -24.18 -8.42 -18.40
N ILE A 163 -23.69 -8.77 -17.21
CA ILE A 163 -22.29 -8.64 -16.83
C ILE A 163 -21.85 -9.98 -16.27
N GLU A 164 -20.82 -10.54 -16.89
CA GLU A 164 -20.24 -11.83 -16.53
C GLU A 164 -18.79 -11.66 -16.12
N PHE A 165 -18.42 -12.24 -14.99
CA PHE A 165 -17.04 -12.26 -14.49
C PHE A 165 -16.87 -13.33 -13.42
N SER A 166 -15.63 -13.79 -13.25
CA SER A 166 -15.26 -14.70 -12.19
C SER A 166 -14.31 -14.03 -11.19
N VAL A 167 -14.32 -14.53 -9.95
CA VAL A 167 -13.36 -14.11 -8.91
C VAL A 167 -12.25 -15.17 -8.74
N ASN A 168 -12.53 -16.42 -9.10
CA ASN A 168 -11.60 -17.55 -9.19
C ASN A 168 -12.19 -18.60 -10.15
N GLU A 169 -11.62 -19.81 -10.19
CA GLU A 169 -12.11 -20.89 -11.05
C GLU A 169 -13.53 -21.39 -10.69
N ASN A 170 -13.96 -21.21 -9.43
CA ASN A 170 -15.21 -21.77 -8.90
C ASN A 170 -16.33 -20.74 -8.75
N ASP A 171 -16.00 -19.47 -8.59
CA ASP A 171 -16.92 -18.37 -8.30
C ASP A 171 -17.19 -17.56 -9.56
N TYR A 172 -18.17 -18.02 -10.35
CA TYR A 172 -18.67 -17.37 -11.55
C TYR A 172 -19.92 -16.54 -11.25
N PHE A 173 -19.95 -15.28 -11.70
CA PHE A 173 -21.10 -14.40 -11.52
C PHE A 173 -21.62 -13.92 -12.88
N GLN A 174 -22.93 -14.07 -13.07
CA GLN A 174 -23.68 -13.48 -14.15
C GLN A 174 -24.79 -12.61 -13.56
N VAL A 175 -24.74 -11.31 -13.83
CA VAL A 175 -25.78 -10.36 -13.42
C VAL A 175 -26.51 -9.88 -14.67
N ASN A 176 -27.74 -10.34 -14.84
CA ASN A 176 -28.60 -9.98 -15.95
C ASN A 176 -29.31 -8.65 -15.69
N PHE A 177 -29.41 -7.82 -16.73
CA PHE A 177 -30.07 -6.53 -16.74
C PHE A 177 -31.15 -6.55 -17.83
N GLY A 178 -32.32 -7.08 -17.47
CA GLY A 178 -33.49 -7.17 -18.33
C GLY A 178 -34.74 -7.52 -17.50
N SER A 179 -35.93 -7.36 -18.08
CA SER A 179 -37.16 -7.91 -17.51
C SER A 179 -37.11 -9.44 -17.55
N GLU A 180 -37.61 -10.06 -16.50
CA GLU A 180 -37.49 -11.49 -16.15
C GLU A 180 -38.21 -12.47 -17.12
N ASP A 181 -38.71 -12.00 -18.27
CA ASP A 181 -39.79 -12.67 -19.01
C ASP A 181 -39.40 -13.38 -20.33
N GLU A 182 -38.11 -13.44 -20.70
CA GLU A 182 -37.70 -14.23 -21.90
C GLU A 182 -37.09 -15.61 -21.56
N ALA A 183 -36.82 -15.90 -20.29
CA ALA A 183 -36.30 -17.21 -19.88
C ALA A 183 -37.38 -18.32 -19.87
N ASN A 184 -38.68 -17.98 -19.93
CA ASN A 184 -39.78 -18.94 -19.83
C ASN A 184 -40.46 -19.32 -21.18
N LYS A 185 -39.96 -18.85 -22.33
CA LYS A 185 -40.56 -19.20 -23.64
C LYS A 185 -39.96 -20.44 -24.32
N ALA A 186 -39.00 -21.14 -23.71
CA ALA A 186 -38.39 -22.33 -24.29
C ALA A 186 -38.98 -23.67 -23.82
N HIS A 187 -40.09 -23.68 -23.05
CA HIS A 187 -40.72 -24.91 -22.54
C HIS A 187 -42.21 -25.07 -22.89
N GLN A 188 -42.69 -24.39 -23.94
CA GLN A 188 -43.94 -24.76 -24.60
C GLN A 188 -43.84 -24.46 -26.10
N LEU A 189 -43.41 -25.46 -26.87
CA LEU A 189 -43.93 -25.84 -28.20
C LEU A 189 -43.18 -27.07 -28.70
#